data_AF-Q75LS8-F1
#
_entry.id   AF-Q75LS8-F1
#
_cell.length_a   1.000
_cell.length_b   1.000
_cell.length_c   1.000
_cell.angle_alpha   90.00
_cell.angle_beta   90.00
_cell.angle_gamma   90.00
#
_symmetry.space_group_name_H-M   'P 1'
#
loop_
_entity.id
_entity.type
_entity.pdbx_description
1 polymer ?
#
loop_
_entity_poly.entity_id
_entity_poly.type
_entity_poly.pdbx_seq_one_letter_code
_entity_poly.pdbx_strand_id
1 'polypeptide(L)'
;MDMGLREMCVGEKRTVIIPPHLGYGEAGVDGEVPGSAVLVFDIELLELVAGLPEGYMFIWNGEVSPNLFEEIDKDGNGEVLLEEFSEYIHAQVASGKGKLAPGFDAELIVKNMFTNQDRNGDGKVTAEEFKLKDQEAKQDEL
;
A
#
# COMPACT_ATOMS: atom_id res chain seq x y z
N MET A 1 15.14 -11.05 -9.21
CA MET A 1 14.09 -12.08 -9.10
C MET A 1 12.97 -11.84 -10.12
N ASP A 2 12.52 -10.61 -10.27
CA ASP A 2 11.39 -10.19 -11.12
C ASP A 2 11.41 -10.75 -12.55
N MET A 3 12.59 -10.82 -13.16
CA MET A 3 12.75 -11.40 -14.50
C MET A 3 12.29 -12.87 -14.58
N GLY A 4 12.50 -13.66 -13.53
CA GLY A 4 12.13 -15.08 -13.48
C GLY A 4 10.63 -15.31 -13.29
N LEU A 5 9.90 -14.31 -12.76
CA LEU A 5 8.46 -14.35 -12.53
C LEU A 5 7.64 -13.97 -13.77
N ARG A 6 8.27 -13.33 -14.76
CA ARG A 6 7.58 -12.95 -16.00
C ARG A 6 7.09 -14.21 -16.72
N GLU A 7 5.90 -14.08 -17.32
CA GLU A 7 5.25 -15.15 -18.11
C GLU A 7 5.02 -16.45 -17.32
N MET A 8 4.97 -16.39 -15.99
CA MET A 8 4.50 -17.51 -15.18
C MET A 8 2.97 -17.53 -15.15
N CYS A 9 2.40 -18.73 -15.21
CA CYS A 9 0.99 -18.94 -14.89
C CYS A 9 0.80 -19.09 -13.36
N VAL A 10 -0.35 -18.69 -12.83
CA VAL A 10 -0.70 -18.96 -11.42
C VAL A 10 -0.70 -20.47 -11.16
N GLY A 11 -0.07 -20.90 -10.08
CA GLY A 11 0.18 -22.30 -9.72
C GLY A 11 1.39 -22.94 -10.41
N GLU A 12 2.05 -22.25 -11.34
CA GLU A 12 3.25 -22.75 -11.99
C GLU A 12 4.43 -22.78 -11.00
N LYS A 13 5.16 -23.90 -10.98
CA LYS A 13 6.45 -24.03 -10.28
C LYS A 13 7.58 -23.90 -11.29
N ARG A 14 8.62 -23.15 -10.93
CA ARG A 14 9.77 -22.89 -11.81
C ARG A 14 11.06 -22.87 -11.00
N THR A 15 12.13 -23.42 -11.56
CA THR A 15 13.48 -23.26 -11.02
C THR A 15 14.15 -22.06 -11.69
N VAL A 16 14.51 -21.04 -10.92
CA VAL A 16 15.19 -19.83 -11.38
C VAL A 16 16.67 -19.92 -11.05
N ILE A 17 17.50 -19.81 -12.08
CA ILE A 17 18.96 -19.81 -11.97
C ILE A 17 19.46 -18.37 -12.11
N ILE A 18 20.10 -17.83 -11.08
CA ILE A 18 20.60 -16.47 -11.03
C ILE A 18 22.13 -16.50 -11.07
N PRO A 19 22.75 -16.02 -12.15
CA PRO A 19 24.21 -15.94 -12.24
C PRO A 19 24.76 -14.89 -11.26
N PRO A 20 26.06 -14.94 -10.91
CA PRO A 20 26.59 -14.14 -9.81
C PRO A 20 26.45 -12.63 -10.02
N HIS A 21 26.57 -12.15 -11.26
CA HIS A 21 26.43 -10.74 -11.61
C HIS A 21 24.99 -10.18 -11.48
N LEU A 22 23.98 -11.06 -11.33
CA LEU A 22 22.60 -10.69 -10.99
C LEU A 22 22.21 -11.08 -9.56
N GLY A 23 23.14 -11.71 -8.81
CA GLY A 23 23.00 -12.11 -7.42
C GLY A 23 23.92 -11.30 -6.51
N TYR A 24 24.73 -11.99 -5.71
CA TYR A 24 25.62 -11.38 -4.72
C TYR A 24 27.03 -11.02 -5.24
N GLY A 25 27.27 -11.18 -6.54
CA GLY A 25 28.53 -10.83 -7.18
C GLY A 25 29.74 -11.64 -6.71
N GLU A 26 30.93 -11.12 -6.98
CA GLU A 26 32.20 -11.77 -6.59
C GLU A 26 32.43 -11.71 -5.07
N ALA A 27 31.86 -10.72 -4.39
CA ALA A 27 32.00 -10.57 -2.94
C ALA A 27 31.18 -11.60 -2.16
N GLY A 28 30.00 -11.98 -2.67
CA GLY A 28 29.07 -12.83 -1.92
C GLY A 28 28.53 -12.12 -0.67
N VAL A 29 28.19 -12.91 0.34
CA VAL A 29 27.81 -12.45 1.69
C VAL A 29 28.65 -13.26 2.68
N ASP A 30 29.43 -12.58 3.51
CA ASP A 30 30.33 -13.23 4.46
C ASP A 30 29.58 -14.22 5.35
N GLY A 31 30.10 -15.45 5.46
CA GLY A 31 29.48 -16.53 6.24
C GLY A 31 28.20 -17.17 5.67
N GLU A 32 27.59 -16.62 4.60
CA GLU A 32 26.30 -17.09 4.08
C GLU A 32 26.37 -17.53 2.61
N VAL A 33 26.89 -16.67 1.73
CA VAL A 33 26.91 -16.90 0.28
C VAL A 33 28.32 -16.74 -0.25
N PRO A 34 28.94 -17.82 -0.79
CA PRO A 34 30.26 -17.72 -1.40
C PRO A 34 30.31 -16.69 -2.53
N GLY A 35 31.46 -16.02 -2.67
CA GLY A 35 31.74 -15.16 -3.81
C GLY A 35 31.57 -15.91 -5.14
N SER A 36 31.00 -15.25 -6.14
CA SER A 36 30.74 -15.83 -7.47
C SER A 36 29.80 -17.04 -7.47
N ALA A 37 28.99 -17.23 -6.43
CA ALA A 37 28.00 -18.30 -6.39
C ALA A 37 26.84 -18.07 -7.38
N VAL A 38 26.40 -19.15 -8.02
CA VAL A 38 25.15 -19.20 -8.79
C VAL A 38 24.03 -19.55 -7.83
N LEU A 39 22.97 -18.74 -7.78
CA LEU A 39 21.81 -19.02 -6.95
C LEU A 39 20.79 -19.84 -7.74
N VAL A 40 20.19 -20.84 -7.10
CA VAL A 40 19.14 -21.67 -7.68
C VAL A 40 17.96 -21.64 -6.72
N PHE A 41 16.82 -21.16 -7.20
CA PHE A 41 15.59 -21.05 -6.41
C PHE A 41 14.46 -21.83 -7.07
N ASP A 42 13.78 -22.67 -6.29
CA ASP A 42 12.47 -23.19 -6.68
C ASP A 42 11.40 -22.21 -6.20
N ILE A 43 10.62 -21.70 -7.15
CA ILE A 43 9.56 -20.73 -6.89
C ILE A 43 8.22 -21.28 -7.37
N GLU A 44 7.15 -20.81 -6.74
CA GLU A 44 5.76 -21.12 -7.12
C GLU A 44 4.99 -19.81 -7.17
N LEU A 45 4.34 -19.52 -8.30
CA LEU A 45 3.51 -18.33 -8.42
C LEU A 45 2.14 -18.61 -7.78
N LEU A 46 1.93 -18.12 -6.56
CA LEU A 46 0.70 -18.40 -5.82
C LEU A 46 -0.51 -17.60 -6.34
N GLU A 47 -0.32 -16.32 -6.66
CA GLU A 47 -1.39 -15.42 -7.09
C GLU A 47 -0.84 -14.25 -7.92
N LEU A 48 -1.67 -13.72 -8.84
CA LEU A 48 -1.44 -12.44 -9.49
C LEU A 48 -2.47 -11.42 -8.98
N VAL A 49 -2.01 -10.46 -8.19
CA VAL A 49 -2.86 -9.36 -7.73
C VAL A 49 -2.62 -8.16 -8.62
N ALA A 50 -3.67 -7.69 -9.30
CA ALA A 50 -3.58 -6.45 -10.08
C ALA A 50 -3.15 -5.30 -9.16
N GLY A 51 -2.13 -4.54 -9.57
CA GLY A 51 -1.67 -3.36 -8.85
C GLY A 51 -2.68 -2.21 -8.85
N LEU A 52 -2.29 -1.12 -8.21
CA LEU A 52 -2.93 0.19 -8.35
C LEU A 52 -2.19 1.01 -9.42
N PRO A 53 -2.79 2.07 -9.98
CA PRO A 53 -2.07 3.02 -10.83
C PRO A 53 -0.83 3.58 -10.10
N GLU A 54 0.19 3.97 -10.87
CA GLU A 54 1.43 4.53 -10.31
C GLU A 54 1.16 5.73 -9.39
N GLY A 55 1.81 5.75 -8.23
CA GLY A 55 1.69 6.81 -7.23
C GLY A 55 0.54 6.63 -6.23
N TYR A 56 -0.34 5.64 -6.41
CA TYR A 56 -1.47 5.39 -5.49
C TYR A 56 -1.19 4.19 -4.58
N MET A 57 -1.32 4.40 -3.26
CA MET A 57 -1.31 3.31 -2.27
C MET A 57 -2.72 2.79 -1.95
N PHE A 58 -3.76 3.54 -2.32
CA PHE A 58 -5.15 3.19 -2.11
C PHE A 58 -6.06 3.87 -3.13
N ILE A 59 -7.10 3.16 -3.56
CA ILE A 59 -8.16 3.68 -4.43
C ILE A 59 -9.54 3.35 -3.90
N TRP A 60 -10.50 4.22 -4.18
CA TRP A 60 -11.93 3.97 -4.01
C TRP A 60 -12.51 3.35 -5.30
N ASN A 61 -13.27 2.27 -5.18
CA ASN A 61 -13.95 1.57 -6.27
C ASN A 61 -15.37 2.12 -6.52
N GLY A 62 -15.64 3.36 -6.12
CA GLY A 62 -16.95 3.99 -6.24
C GLY A 62 -16.95 5.40 -5.66
N GLU A 63 -18.13 6.01 -5.62
CA GLU A 63 -18.30 7.32 -5.00
C GLU A 63 -18.22 7.21 -3.47
N VAL A 64 -17.46 8.14 -2.89
CA VAL A 64 -17.34 8.30 -1.46
C VAL A 64 -18.56 9.08 -0.95
N SER A 65 -19.13 8.66 0.18
CA SER A 65 -20.27 9.35 0.79
C SER A 65 -19.89 10.80 1.17
N PRO A 66 -20.80 11.78 0.98
CA PRO A 66 -20.55 13.16 1.41
C PRO A 66 -20.41 13.29 2.93
N ASN A 67 -20.99 12.34 3.67
CA ASN A 67 -20.93 12.27 5.13
C ASN A 67 -19.86 11.26 5.61
N LEU A 68 -18.83 11.00 4.80
CA LEU A 68 -17.78 10.03 5.12
C LEU A 68 -17.18 10.23 6.52
N PHE A 69 -16.96 11.48 6.93
CA PHE A 69 -16.43 11.80 8.26
C PHE A 69 -17.31 11.19 9.37
N GLU A 70 -18.62 11.41 9.31
CA GLU A 70 -19.60 10.88 10.27
C GLU A 70 -19.74 9.35 10.20
N GLU A 71 -19.40 8.75 9.06
CA GLU A 71 -19.39 7.29 8.92
C GLU A 71 -18.16 6.65 9.58
N ILE A 72 -17.05 7.37 9.63
CA ILE A 72 -15.80 6.94 10.27
C ILE A 72 -15.85 7.18 11.78
N ASP A 73 -16.23 8.39 12.20
CA ASP A 73 -16.37 8.81 13.61
C ASP A 73 -17.49 7.99 14.28
N LYS A 74 -17.10 6.88 14.93
CA LYS A 74 -18.05 5.91 15.49
C LYS A 74 -18.58 6.34 16.85
N ASP A 75 -17.75 7.03 17.62
CA ASP A 75 -18.13 7.53 18.93
C ASP A 75 -18.86 8.90 18.86
N GLY A 76 -18.81 9.56 17.71
CA GLY A 76 -19.49 10.82 17.42
C GLY A 76 -18.86 12.01 18.15
N ASN A 77 -17.58 11.92 18.48
CA ASN A 77 -16.87 12.96 19.24
C ASN A 77 -16.41 14.14 18.37
N GLY A 78 -16.54 14.05 17.04
CA GLY A 78 -16.10 15.07 16.08
C GLY A 78 -14.62 14.99 15.68
N GLU A 79 -13.92 13.92 16.06
CA GLU A 79 -12.50 13.65 15.87
C GLU A 79 -12.31 12.20 15.44
N VAL A 80 -11.77 11.97 14.25
CA VAL A 80 -11.45 10.62 13.76
C VAL A 80 -10.06 10.22 14.25
N LEU A 81 -9.98 9.16 15.03
CA LEU A 81 -8.71 8.55 15.45
C LEU A 81 -8.16 7.57 14.41
N LEU A 82 -6.87 7.22 14.54
CA LEU A 82 -6.22 6.25 13.66
C LEU A 82 -6.95 4.90 13.69
N GLU A 83 -7.44 4.49 14.86
CA GLU A 83 -8.17 3.24 15.05
C GLU A 83 -9.49 3.24 14.26
N GLU A 84 -10.27 4.31 14.35
CA GLU A 84 -11.54 4.45 13.63
C GLU A 84 -11.32 4.54 12.13
N PHE A 85 -10.33 5.34 11.72
CA PHE A 85 -9.94 5.46 10.32
C PHE A 85 -9.49 4.11 9.76
N SER A 86 -8.68 3.38 10.52
CA SER A 86 -8.19 2.06 10.14
C SER A 86 -9.33 1.07 9.99
N GLU A 87 -10.18 0.95 11.01
CA GLU A 87 -11.35 0.06 10.98
C GLU A 87 -12.23 0.36 9.76
N TYR A 88 -12.47 1.64 9.46
CA TYR A 88 -13.23 2.03 8.29
C TYR A 88 -12.55 1.60 6.99
N ILE A 89 -11.26 1.93 6.77
CA ILE A 89 -10.55 1.55 5.53
C ILE A 89 -10.53 0.03 5.35
N HIS A 90 -10.27 -0.73 6.42
CA HIS A 90 -10.31 -2.19 6.38
C HIS A 90 -11.71 -2.71 6.02
N ALA A 91 -12.77 -2.12 6.58
CA ALA A 91 -14.14 -2.47 6.22
C ALA A 91 -14.46 -2.19 4.75
N GLN A 92 -13.98 -1.07 4.20
CA GLN A 92 -14.17 -0.70 2.79
C GLN A 92 -13.42 -1.63 1.85
N VAL A 93 -12.20 -2.05 2.22
CA VAL A 93 -11.44 -3.05 1.47
C VAL A 93 -12.12 -4.41 1.51
N ALA A 94 -12.58 -4.84 2.69
CA ALA A 94 -13.32 -6.10 2.86
C ALA A 94 -14.66 -6.10 2.10
N SER A 95 -15.34 -4.95 1.99
CA SER A 95 -16.56 -4.81 1.20
C SER A 95 -16.31 -4.60 -0.30
N GLY A 96 -15.06 -4.56 -0.75
CA GLY A 96 -14.68 -4.32 -2.15
C GLY A 96 -14.89 -2.88 -2.63
N LYS A 97 -15.23 -1.94 -1.72
CA LYS A 97 -15.40 -0.51 -2.02
C LYS A 97 -14.07 0.24 -2.07
N GLY A 98 -13.03 -0.28 -1.45
CA GLY A 98 -11.67 0.23 -1.51
C GLY A 98 -10.68 -0.87 -1.92
N LYS A 99 -9.50 -0.46 -2.36
CA LYS A 99 -8.40 -1.39 -2.65
C LYS A 99 -7.07 -0.77 -2.21
N LEU A 100 -6.33 -1.52 -1.39
CA LEU A 100 -4.97 -1.19 -0.96
C LEU A 100 -3.95 -1.76 -1.97
N ALA A 101 -2.78 -1.11 -2.06
CA ALA A 101 -1.69 -1.59 -2.90
C ALA A 101 -1.21 -2.98 -2.43
N PRO A 102 -1.18 -3.99 -3.32
CA PRO A 102 -0.75 -5.33 -2.95
C PRO A 102 0.76 -5.38 -2.66
N GLY A 103 1.15 -6.23 -1.71
CA GLY A 103 2.56 -6.44 -1.33
C GLY A 103 3.17 -5.38 -0.41
N PHE A 104 2.40 -4.36 -0.03
CA PHE A 104 2.76 -3.37 0.97
C PHE A 104 2.05 -3.67 2.30
N ASP A 105 2.63 -3.16 3.39
CA ASP A 105 2.04 -3.23 4.73
C ASP A 105 0.75 -2.39 4.76
N ALA A 106 -0.37 -3.04 5.04
CA ALA A 106 -1.70 -2.41 5.02
C ALA A 106 -1.80 -1.35 6.12
N GLU A 107 -1.32 -1.65 7.32
CA GLU A 107 -1.31 -0.76 8.46
C GLU A 107 -0.47 0.49 8.18
N LEU A 108 0.68 0.35 7.51
CA LEU A 108 1.52 1.47 7.11
C LEU A 108 0.85 2.34 6.05
N ILE A 109 0.15 1.74 5.08
CA ILE A 109 -0.61 2.49 4.07
C ILE A 109 -1.71 3.32 4.75
N VAL A 110 -2.50 2.69 5.63
CA VAL A 110 -3.57 3.34 6.38
C VAL A 110 -3.02 4.45 7.26
N LYS A 111 -1.93 4.19 7.99
CA LYS A 111 -1.26 5.19 8.82
C LYS A 111 -0.76 6.37 8.00
N ASN A 112 -0.13 6.12 6.85
CA ASN A 112 0.33 7.19 5.96
C ASN A 112 -0.86 8.01 5.43
N MET A 113 -1.99 7.37 5.09
CA MET A 113 -3.20 8.09 4.72
C MET A 113 -3.72 8.97 5.86
N PHE A 114 -3.76 8.43 7.07
CA PHE A 114 -4.18 9.17 8.26
C PHE A 114 -3.27 10.38 8.51
N THR A 115 -1.96 10.20 8.54
CA THR A 115 -0.98 11.28 8.73
C THR A 115 -1.03 12.33 7.61
N ASN A 116 -1.45 11.96 6.39
CA ASN A 116 -1.68 12.94 5.33
C ASN A 116 -2.93 13.81 5.55
N GLN A 117 -3.90 13.33 6.34
CA GLN A 117 -5.11 14.09 6.69
C GLN A 117 -4.94 14.86 7.99
N ASP A 118 -4.17 14.33 8.93
CA ASP A 118 -3.76 14.98 10.17
C ASP A 118 -2.74 16.09 9.85
N ARG A 119 -3.25 17.24 9.42
CA ARG A 119 -2.44 18.39 8.98
C ARG A 119 -1.68 19.02 10.13
N ASN A 120 -2.27 19.00 11.32
CA ASN A 120 -1.70 19.64 12.49
C ASN A 120 -0.73 18.69 13.26
N GLY A 121 -0.81 17.38 13.02
CA GLY A 121 0.06 16.36 13.59
C GLY A 121 -0.27 15.96 15.03
N ASP A 122 -1.49 16.17 15.50
CA ASP A 122 -1.91 15.87 16.87
C ASP A 122 -2.43 14.44 17.07
N GLY A 123 -2.46 13.63 16.01
CA GLY A 123 -2.87 12.23 16.05
C GLY A 123 -4.37 12.02 15.94
N LYS A 124 -5.13 13.03 15.50
CA LYS A 124 -6.56 12.97 15.20
C LYS A 124 -6.88 13.77 13.95
N VAL A 125 -7.95 13.42 13.27
CA VAL A 125 -8.43 14.14 12.09
C VAL A 125 -9.78 14.74 12.40
N THR A 126 -9.87 16.06 12.36
CA THR A 126 -11.12 16.79 12.59
C THR A 126 -11.92 16.96 11.29
N ALA A 127 -13.22 17.27 11.42
CA ALA A 127 -14.09 17.52 10.26
C ALA A 127 -13.58 18.67 9.37
N GLU A 128 -12.89 19.65 9.97
CA GLU A 128 -12.29 20.78 9.25
C GLU A 128 -11.08 20.32 8.42
N GLU A 129 -10.19 19.51 9.00
CA GLU A 129 -9.03 18.94 8.29
C GLU A 129 -9.44 18.03 7.15
N PHE A 130 -10.51 17.27 7.35
CA PHE A 130 -11.05 16.35 6.37
C PHE A 130 -11.55 17.06 5.09
N LYS A 131 -12.11 18.27 5.22
CA LYS A 131 -12.74 19.02 4.10
C LYS A 131 -11.76 19.88 3.29
N LEU A 132 -10.57 20.17 3.79
CA LEU A 132 -9.70 21.21 3.23
C LEU A 132 -9.06 20.90 1.86
N LYS A 133 -9.40 19.80 1.18
CA LYS A 133 -8.97 19.59 -0.23
C LYS A 133 -9.64 20.50 -1.25
N ASP A 134 -10.81 21.08 -0.95
CA ASP A 134 -11.53 21.93 -1.91
C ASP A 134 -11.13 23.41 -1.90
N GLN A 135 -10.41 23.90 -0.88
CA GLN A 135 -10.14 25.33 -0.75
C GLN A 135 -8.73 25.77 -1.17
N GLU A 136 -7.73 24.89 -1.18
CA GLU A 136 -6.40 25.24 -1.70
C GLU A 136 -6.34 25.26 -3.24
N ALA A 137 -7.30 24.63 -3.94
CA ALA A 137 -7.36 24.67 -5.40
C ALA A 137 -7.93 25.99 -5.98
N LYS A 138 -8.32 26.97 -5.16
CA LYS A 138 -8.96 28.21 -5.63
C LYS A 138 -8.24 29.52 -5.28
N GLN A 139 -6.99 29.48 -4.81
CA GLN A 139 -6.25 30.72 -4.52
C GLN A 139 -5.16 31.13 -5.51
N ASP A 140 -4.89 30.36 -6.57
CA ASP A 140 -3.89 30.73 -7.59
C ASP A 140 -4.49 31.06 -8.97
N GLU A 141 -5.60 31.81 -9.03
CA GLU A 141 -6.08 32.45 -10.29
C GLU A 141 -6.50 33.92 -10.10
N LEU A 142 -5.63 34.74 -9.51
CA LEU A 142 -5.72 36.22 -9.60
C LEU A 142 -4.42 36.84 -10.08
#